data_AF-A0A3P8M585-F1
#
_entry.id   AF-A0A3P8M585-F1
#
_cell.length_a   1.000
_cell.length_b   1.000
_cell.length_c   1.000
_cell.angle_alpha   90.00
_cell.angle_beta   90.00
_cell.angle_gamma   90.00
#
_symmetry.space_group_name_H-M   'P 1'
#
loop_
_entity.id
_entity.type
_entity.pdbx_description
1 polymer ?
#
loop_
_entity_poly.entity_id
_entity_poly.type
_entity_poly.pdbx_seq_one_letter_code
_entity_poly.pdbx_strand_id
1 'polypeptide(L)' 'MAILSIGFSCFDQFFFLNEWPQENTKNFCHDFIESGGGPAANAAWLLGLWGKMFTTLAI' A
#
# COMPACT_ATOMS: atom_id res chain seq x y z
N MET A 1 -23.45 11.32 -0.75
CA MET A 1 -23.30 9.94 -0.25
C MET A 1 -21.88 9.82 0.29
N ALA A 2 -21.70 9.32 1.52
CA ALA A 2 -20.38 9.04 2.08
C ALA A 2 -20.13 7.52 2.06
N ILE A 3 -18.91 7.11 1.71
CA ILE A 3 -18.51 5.69 1.61
C ILE A 3 -17.54 5.35 2.74
N LEU A 4 -17.78 4.25 3.44
CA LEU A 4 -16.91 3.74 4.49
C LEU A 4 -16.18 2.48 3.99
N SER A 5 -14.85 2.53 3.89
CA SER A 5 -14.01 1.37 3.59
C SER A 5 -13.53 0.73 4.88
N ILE A 6 -13.87 -0.54 5.13
CA ILE A 6 -13.47 -1.28 6.33
C ILE A 6 -12.62 -2.47 5.93
N GLY A 7 -11.47 -2.63 6.57
CA GLY A 7 -10.62 -3.80 6.38
C GLY A 7 -9.15 -3.51 6.60
N PHE A 8 -8.32 -4.41 6.10
CA PHE A 8 -6.89 -4.36 6.33
C PHE A 8 -6.24 -3.15 5.66
N SER A 9 -5.46 -2.43 6.44
CA SER A 9 -4.56 -1.37 5.99
C SER A 9 -3.15 -1.73 6.42
N CYS A 10 -2.19 -1.53 5.54
CA CYS A 10 -0.79 -1.79 5.84
C CYS A 10 0.11 -0.63 5.43
N PHE A 11 1.34 -0.73 5.90
CA PHE A 11 2.45 0.13 5.52
C PHE A 11 3.33 -0.68 4.57
N ASP A 12 3.24 -0.35 3.28
CA ASP A 12 3.94 -1.07 2.23
C ASP A 12 5.37 -0.53 2.12
N GLN A 13 6.33 -1.45 2.08
CA GLN A 13 7.75 -1.15 1.94
C GLN A 13 8.24 -1.78 0.63
N PHE A 14 8.74 -0.93 -0.27
CA PHE A 14 9.25 -1.34 -1.57
C PHE A 14 10.77 -1.26 -1.56
N PHE A 15 11.42 -2.42 -1.69
CA PHE A 15 12.87 -2.53 -1.84
C PHE A 15 13.19 -2.85 -3.30
N PHE A 16 13.86 -1.93 -3.99
CA PHE A 16 14.20 -2.11 -5.39
C PHE A 16 15.54 -2.84 -5.53
N LEU A 17 15.52 -3.90 -6.33
CA LEU A 17 16.66 -4.77 -6.62
C LEU A 17 16.82 -4.88 -8.14
N ASN A 18 18.04 -5.12 -8.61
CA ASN A 18 18.33 -5.26 -10.04
C ASN A 18 17.77 -6.57 -10.61
N GLU A 19 17.58 -7.57 -9.74
CA GLU A 19 17.09 -8.90 -10.07
C GLU A 19 16.31 -9.46 -8.89
N TRP A 20 15.55 -10.54 -9.15
CA TRP A 20 14.80 -11.22 -8.10
C TRP A 20 15.75 -11.81 -7.05
N PRO A 21 15.54 -11.55 -5.75
CA PRO A 21 16.43 -12.05 -4.72
C PRO A 21 16.43 -13.57 -4.69
N GLN A 22 17.62 -14.17 -4.72
CA GLN A 22 17.77 -15.61 -4.54
C GLN A 22 17.39 -16.00 -3.12
N GLU A 23 16.75 -17.16 -2.98
CA GLU A 23 16.33 -17.67 -1.67
C GLU A 23 17.53 -17.80 -0.72
N ASN A 24 17.31 -17.43 0.55
CA ASN A 24 18.32 -17.50 1.61
C ASN A 24 19.61 -16.68 1.34
N THR A 25 19.51 -15.58 0.61
CA THR A 25 20.62 -14.63 0.40
C THR A 25 20.33 -13.26 1.00
N LYS A 26 21.38 -12.48 1.25
CA LYS A 26 21.28 -11.06 1.62
C LYS A 26 21.63 -10.21 0.40
N ASN A 27 20.79 -9.24 0.09
CA ASN A 27 20.95 -8.35 -1.05
C ASN A 27 20.89 -6.89 -0.57
N PHE A 28 21.62 -6.00 -1.24
CA PHE A 28 21.52 -4.56 -1.02
C PHE A 28 20.49 -3.99 -1.98
N CYS A 29 19.49 -3.27 -1.46
CA CYS A 29 18.60 -2.47 -2.29
C CYS A 29 19.31 -1.21 -2.78
N HIS A 30 19.00 -0.77 -4.00
CA HIS A 30 19.52 0.50 -4.53
C HIS A 30 18.53 1.65 -4.34
N ASP A 31 17.26 1.33 -4.11
CA ASP A 31 16.22 2.30 -3.79
C ASP A 31 15.21 1.73 -2.78
N PHE A 32 14.56 2.63 -2.04
CA PHE A 32 13.59 2.32 -1.00
C PHE A 32 12.46 3.35 -1.00
N ILE A 33 11.23 2.87 -1.17
CA ILE A 33 10.02 3.71 -1.14
C ILE A 33 9.04 3.12 -0.14
N GLU A 34 8.35 4.01 0.55
CA GLU A 34 7.29 3.68 1.51
C GLU A 34 5.95 4.20 0.99
N SER A 35 4.88 3.43 1.17
CA SER A 35 3.53 3.92 0.91
C SER A 35 2.51 3.37 1.90
N GLY A 36 1.37 4.05 2.00
CA GLY A 36 0.17 3.40 2.52
C GLY A 36 -0.27 2.29 1.57
N GLY A 37 -0.84 1.23 2.14
CA GLY A 37 -1.27 0.07 1.39
C GLY A 37 -2.38 -0.71 2.06
N GLY A 38 -2.65 -1.89 1.52
CA GLY A 38 -3.68 -2.79 1.99
C GLY A 38 -5.02 -2.53 1.30
N PRO A 39 -5.88 -3.55 1.18
CA PRO A 39 -7.08 -3.47 0.35
C PRO A 39 -8.02 -2.32 0.74
N ALA A 40 -8.21 -2.06 2.04
CA ALA A 40 -9.12 -1.02 2.50
C ALA A 40 -8.58 0.38 2.25
N ALA A 41 -7.29 0.62 2.49
CA ALA A 41 -6.67 1.92 2.22
C ALA A 41 -6.59 2.20 0.72
N ASN A 42 -6.27 1.19 -0.09
CA ASN A 42 -6.21 1.34 -1.55
C ASN A 42 -7.58 1.66 -2.15
N ALA A 43 -8.64 1.00 -1.68
CA ALA A 43 -10.00 1.33 -2.10
C ALA A 43 -10.39 2.76 -1.72
N ALA A 44 -10.10 3.16 -0.49
CA ALA A 44 -10.35 4.51 0.00
C ALA A 44 -9.59 5.59 -0.80
N TRP A 45 -8.30 5.36 -1.08
CA TRP A 45 -7.49 6.23 -1.91
C TRP A 45 -8.10 6.45 -3.30
N LEU A 46 -8.54 5.37 -3.97
CA LEU A 46 -9.16 5.44 -5.28
C LEU A 46 -10.49 6.22 -5.26
N LEU A 47 -11.30 6.02 -4.22
CA LEU A 47 -12.53 6.79 -4.02
C LEU A 47 -12.25 8.29 -3.89
N GLY A 48 -11.16 8.66 -3.21
CA GLY A 48 -10.68 10.03 -3.12
C GLY A 48 -10.27 10.61 -4.46
N LEU A 49 -9.48 9.87 -5.23
CA LEU A 49 -9.07 10.27 -6.58
C LEU A 49 -10.27 10.49 -7.51
N TRP A 50 -11.37 9.74 -7.32
CA TRP A 50 -12.61 9.91 -8.07
C TRP A 50 -13.55 10.98 -7.52
N GLY A 51 -13.11 11.78 -6.55
CA GLY A 51 -13.89 12.86 -5.96
C GLY A 51 -15.09 12.38 -5.15
N LYS A 52 -15.06 11.14 -4.64
CA LYS A 52 -16.08 10.65 -3.72
C LYS A 52 -15.71 11.03 -2.29
N MET A 53 -16.72 11.36 -1.49
CA MET A 53 -16.52 11.51 -0.05
C MET A 53 -16.37 10.13 0.59
N PHE A 54 -15.21 9.86 1.19
CA PHE A 54 -14.88 8.56 1.78
C PHE A 54 -14.22 8.73 3.15
N THR A 55 -14.24 7.64 3.93
CA THR A 55 -13.39 7.47 5.11
C THR A 55 -12.98 6.01 5.25
N THR A 56 -11.95 5.72 6.04
CA THR A 56 -11.38 4.38 6.22
C THR A 56 -11.38 4.00 7.68
N LEU A 57 -11.86 2.79 7.98
CA LEU A 57 -11.63 2.12 9.25
C LEU A 57 -10.65 0.96 9.02
N ALA A 58 -9.40 1.19 9.39
CA ALA A 58 -8.32 0.21 9.27
C ALA A 58 -8.38 -0.81 10.42
N ILE A 59 -8.20 -2.09 10.10
CA ILE A 59 -8.02 -3.21 11.04
C ILE A 59 -6.60 -3.75 10.89
#